data_AF-A0A538AAF4-F1
#
_entry.id   AF-A0A538AAF4-F1
#
_cell.length_a   1.000
_cell.length_b   1.000
_cell.length_c   1.000
_cell.angle_alpha   90.00
_cell.angle_beta   90.00
_cell.angle_gamma   90.00
#
_symmetry.space_group_name_H-M   'P 1'
#
loop_
_entity.id
_entity.type
_entity.pdbx_description
1 polymer ?
#
loop_
_entity_poly.entity_id
_entity_poly.type
_entity_poly.pdbx_seq_one_letter_code
_entity_poly.pdbx_strand_id
1 'polypeptide(L)' 'MKYMLLIHQGDAPTPRSPDEWASLSEDEQKAVYADYQAINETPGVSPGLQLDSPEMATTVRVRDGKPLTTDGPFVCSAR' A
#
# COMPACT_ATOMS: atom_id res chain seq x y z
N MET A 1 -16.93 -15.75 7.64
CA MET A 1 -15.79 -14.98 8.20
C MET A 1 -15.14 -14.19 7.09
N LYS A 2 -14.65 -12.97 7.37
CA LYS A 2 -13.94 -12.13 6.39
C LYS A 2 -12.51 -11.89 6.90
N TYR A 3 -11.57 -11.81 5.97
CA TYR A 3 -10.16 -11.51 6.24
C TYR A 3 -9.76 -10.27 5.43
N MET A 4 -8.71 -9.59 5.87
CA MET A 4 -8.14 -8.43 5.18
C MET A 4 -6.75 -8.79 4.67
N LEU A 5 -6.52 -8.61 3.37
CA LEU A 5 -5.20 -8.73 2.74
C LEU A 5 -4.52 -7.36 2.81
N LEU A 6 -3.52 -7.22 3.67
CA LEU A 6 -2.69 -6.01 3.76
C LEU A 6 -1.45 -6.18 2.88
N ILE A 7 -1.27 -5.26 1.93
CA ILE A 7 -0.12 -5.27 1.02
C ILE A 7 0.90 -4.23 1.52
N HIS A 8 2.06 -4.70 1.96
CA HIS A 8 3.18 -3.86 2.35
C HIS A 8 4.25 -3.89 1.24
N GLN A 9 4.41 -2.76 0.55
CA GLN A 9 5.34 -2.65 -0.59
C GLN A 9 6.80 -2.45 -0.13
N GLY A 10 7.02 -1.74 0.99
CA GLY A 10 8.39 -1.43 1.47
C GLY A 10 9.20 -0.68 0.41
N ASP A 11 10.41 -1.18 0.13
CA ASP A 11 11.32 -0.67 -0.89
C ASP A 11 11.17 -1.43 -2.24
N ALA A 12 10.06 -2.16 -2.44
CA ALA A 12 9.82 -2.87 -3.70
C ALA A 12 9.57 -1.86 -4.84
N PRO A 13 10.15 -2.09 -6.05
CA PRO A 13 9.87 -1.24 -7.20
C PRO A 13 8.38 -1.23 -7.53
N THR A 14 7.81 -0.03 -7.70
CA THR A 14 6.41 0.13 -8.10
C THR A 14 6.30 1.14 -9.24
N PRO A 15 5.18 1.16 -9.99
CA PRO A 15 4.93 2.23 -10.96
C PRO A 15 4.95 3.66 -10.37
N ARG A 16 4.92 3.82 -9.04
CA ARG A 16 5.07 5.11 -8.34
C ARG A 16 6.53 5.49 -8.05
N SER A 17 7.49 4.59 -8.24
CA SER A 17 8.93 4.83 -8.21
C SER A 17 9.54 4.54 -9.60
N PRO A 18 9.44 5.47 -10.58
CA PRO A 18 9.77 5.20 -11.98
C PRO A 18 11.20 4.68 -12.22
N ASP A 19 12.18 5.19 -11.48
CA ASP A 19 13.58 4.80 -11.64
C ASP A 19 13.83 3.36 -11.18
N GLU A 20 13.25 2.96 -10.05
CA GLU A 20 13.32 1.58 -9.54
C GLU A 20 12.48 0.65 -10.42
N TRP A 21 11.31 1.10 -10.86
CA TRP A 21 10.43 0.33 -11.75
C TRP A 21 11.10 0.02 -13.08
N ALA A 22 11.85 0.97 -13.63
CA ALA A 22 12.63 0.79 -14.85
C ALA A 22 13.80 -0.18 -14.70
N SER A 23 14.20 -0.51 -13.46
CA SER A 23 15.21 -1.56 -13.21
C SER A 23 14.67 -2.98 -13.43
N LEU A 24 13.34 -3.15 -13.38
CA LEU A 24 12.68 -4.41 -13.71
C LEU A 24 12.60 -4.59 -15.23
N SER A 25 12.82 -5.81 -15.69
CA SER A 25 12.55 -6.20 -17.08
C SER A 25 11.07 -6.04 -17.42
N GLU A 26 10.74 -5.90 -18.69
CA GLU A 26 9.34 -5.81 -19.12
C GLU A 26 8.50 -7.02 -18.69
N ASP A 27 9.10 -8.21 -18.66
CA ASP A 27 8.42 -9.44 -18.26
C ASP A 27 8.12 -9.45 -16.76
N GLU A 28 9.04 -8.94 -15.93
CA GLU A 28 8.80 -8.75 -14.49
C GLU A 28 7.71 -7.70 -14.24
N GLN A 29 7.73 -6.58 -14.97
CA GLN A 29 6.68 -5.56 -14.86
C GLN A 29 5.31 -6.14 -15.22
N LYS A 30 5.22 -6.91 -16.31
CA LYS A 30 3.98 -7.59 -16.73
C LYS A 30 3.52 -8.63 -15.70
N ALA A 31 4.45 -9.39 -15.12
CA ALA A 31 4.15 -10.39 -14.10
C ALA A 31 3.51 -9.76 -12.86
N VAL A 32 4.03 -8.63 -12.38
CA VAL A 32 3.44 -7.90 -11.24
C VAL A 32 1.98 -7.53 -11.51
N TYR A 33 1.67 -6.97 -12.69
CA TYR A 33 0.29 -6.64 -13.05
C TYR A 33 -0.61 -7.87 -13.14
N ALA A 34 -0.10 -8.97 -13.71
CA ALA A 34 -0.84 -10.23 -13.79
C ALA A 34 -1.15 -10.81 -12.41
N ASP A 35 -0.21 -10.73 -11.46
CA ASP A 35 -0.39 -11.19 -10.09
C ASP A 35 -1.47 -10.37 -9.35
N TYR A 36 -1.47 -9.05 -9.51
CA TYR A 36 -2.54 -8.19 -8.98
C TYR A 36 -3.91 -8.52 -9.59
N GLN A 37 -3.96 -8.81 -10.89
CA GLN A 37 -5.19 -9.23 -11.56
C GLN A 37 -5.70 -10.56 -11.01
N ALA A 38 -4.83 -11.55 -10.84
CA ALA A 38 -5.19 -12.86 -10.30
C ALA A 38 -5.77 -12.76 -8.86
N ILE A 39 -5.22 -11.88 -8.03
CA ILE A 39 -5.77 -11.60 -6.69
C ILE A 39 -7.18 -11.03 -6.80
N ASN A 40 -7.40 -10.05 -7.68
CA ASN A 40 -8.72 -9.42 -7.86
C ASN A 40 -9.78 -10.38 -8.43
N GLU A 41 -9.38 -11.35 -9.25
CA GLU A 41 -10.26 -12.37 -9.84
C GLU A 41 -10.53 -13.55 -8.90
N THR A 42 -9.82 -13.65 -7.78
CA THR A 42 -9.99 -14.76 -6.82
C THR A 42 -11.41 -14.73 -6.22
N PRO A 43 -12.19 -15.82 -6.31
CA PRO A 43 -13.54 -15.87 -5.77
C PRO A 43 -13.60 -15.52 -4.28
N GLY A 44 -14.43 -14.54 -3.93
CA GLY A 44 -14.60 -14.06 -2.55
C GLY A 44 -13.65 -12.93 -2.15
N VAL A 45 -12.72 -12.52 -3.02
CA VAL A 45 -11.98 -11.26 -2.86
C VAL A 45 -12.87 -10.10 -3.25
N SER A 46 -12.89 -9.07 -2.40
CA SER A 46 -13.44 -7.77 -2.74
C SER A 46 -12.27 -6.82 -3.02
N PRO A 47 -12.21 -6.16 -4.20
CA PRO A 47 -11.09 -5.30 -4.54
C PRO A 47 -10.99 -4.12 -3.59
N GLY A 48 -9.76 -3.81 -3.18
CA GLY A 48 -9.43 -2.62 -2.38
C GLY A 48 -8.97 -1.47 -3.27
N LEU A 49 -8.92 -0.26 -2.69
CA LEU A 49 -8.23 0.87 -3.30
C LEU A 49 -6.79 0.91 -2.80
N GLN A 50 -5.85 1.20 -3.70
CA GLN A 50 -4.47 1.48 -3.34
C GLN A 50 -4.43 2.76 -2.49
N LEU A 51 -3.78 2.69 -1.33
CA LEU A 51 -3.51 3.88 -0.52
C LEU A 51 -2.44 4.75 -1.18
N ASP A 52 -2.39 6.03 -0.86
CA ASP A 52 -1.31 6.94 -1.28
C ASP A 52 -0.04 6.73 -0.42
N SER A 53 1.00 7.53 -0.64
CA SER A 53 2.24 7.46 0.13
C SER A 53 2.00 7.73 1.63
N PRO A 54 2.83 7.19 2.54
CA PRO A 54 2.67 7.40 3.98
C PRO A 54 2.69 8.88 4.39
N GLU A 55 3.41 9.73 3.64
CA GLU A 55 3.53 11.17 3.87
C GLU A 55 2.21 11.91 3.65
N MET A 56 1.29 11.35 2.86
CA MET A 56 -0.05 11.90 2.62
C MET A 56 -1.05 11.53 3.73
N ALA A 57 -0.65 10.69 4.68
CA ALA A 57 -1.51 10.29 5.79
C ALA A 57 -1.64 11.41 6.84
N THR A 58 -2.74 11.38 7.59
CA THR A 58 -2.95 12.21 8.77
C THR A 58 -3.37 11.32 9.92
N THR A 59 -2.61 11.32 11.00
CA THR A 59 -2.90 10.53 12.20
C THR A 59 -3.65 11.37 13.23
N VAL A 60 -4.83 10.91 13.64
CA VAL A 60 -5.62 11.52 14.71
C VAL A 60 -5.59 10.62 15.95
N ARG A 61 -5.16 11.17 17.09
CA ARG A 61 -5.15 10.48 18.39
C ARG A 61 -6.08 11.21 19.34
N VAL A 62 -6.99 10.47 19.99
CA VAL A 62 -7.92 11.06 20.97
C VAL A 62 -7.45 10.73 22.39
N ARG A 63 -7.25 11.76 23.21
CA ARG A 63 -6.91 11.64 24.64
C ARG A 63 -7.81 12.56 25.45
N ASP A 64 -8.46 12.03 26.48
CA ASP A 64 -9.41 12.77 27.34
C ASP A 64 -10.49 13.53 26.54
N GLY A 65 -10.99 12.90 25.47
CA GLY A 65 -11.98 13.48 24.57
C GLY A 65 -11.46 14.60 23.64
N LYS A 66 -10.15 14.88 23.65
CA LYS A 66 -9.54 15.90 22.79
C LYS A 66 -8.74 15.25 21.65
N PRO A 67 -8.96 15.67 20.38
CA PRO A 67 -8.17 15.18 19.26
C PRO A 67 -6.81 15.89 19.19
N LEU A 68 -5.77 15.11 18.91
CA LEU A 68 -4.44 15.56 18.51
C LEU A 68 -4.16 15.02 17.10
N THR A 69 -3.94 15.92 16.17
CA THR A 69 -3.68 15.60 14.76
C THR A 69 -2.19 15.78 14.46
N THR A 70 -1.60 14.82 13.77
CA THR A 70 -0.22 14.87 13.27
C THR A 70 -0.16 14.38 11.84
N ASP A 71 0.58 15.08 10.99
CA ASP A 71 0.82 14.64 9.61
C ASP A 71 1.72 13.40 9.59
N GLY A 72 1.49 12.53 8.62
CA GLY A 72 2.16 11.25 8.46
C GLY A 72 1.45 10.05 9.12
N PRO A 73 2.04 8.86 8.98
CA PRO A 73 1.45 7.59 9.42
C PRO A 73 1.43 7.46 10.95
N PHE A 74 0.72 6.44 11.45
CA PHE A 74 0.57 6.20 12.89
C PHE A 74 1.93 5.99 13.60
N VAL A 75 2.85 5.31 12.93
CA VAL A 75 4.25 5.14 13.32
C VAL A 75 5.13 5.26 12.08
N CYS A 76 6.32 5.82 12.23
CA CYS A 76 7.36 5.60 11.23
C CYS A 76 7.77 4.13 11.32
N SER A 77 7.56 3.35 10.27
CA SER A 77 8.15 2.01 10.19
C SER A 77 9.67 2.19 10.24
N ALA A 78 10.30 1.73 11.32
CA ALA A 78 11.74 1.49 11.30
C ALA A 78 11.99 0.36 10.29
N ARG A 79 12.97 0.58 9.41
CA ARG A 79 13.48 -0.40 8.44
C ARG A 79 13.77 -1.75 9.10
#